data_AF-A0A3P1V662-F1
#
_entry.id   AF-A0A3P1V662-F1
#
_cell.length_a   1.000
_cell.length_b   1.000
_cell.length_c   1.000
_cell.angle_alpha   90.00
_cell.angle_beta   90.00
_cell.angle_gamma   90.00
#
_symmetry.space_group_name_H-M   'P 1'
#
loop_
_entity.id
_entity.type
_entity.pdbx_description
1 polymer ?
#
loop_
_entity_poly.entity_id
_entity_poly.type
_entity_poly.pdbx_seq_one_letter_code
_entity_poly.pdbx_strand_id
1 'polypeptide(L)' 'MQKRLRERTRRLRFYRAALDVLRHSQIMPETTFNADDRNVLLHRFYGVTKDGIYFCVQIKEDKRTGRKDLMSVFDRKPR' A
#
# COMPACT_ATOMS: atom_id res chain seq x y z
N MET A 1 -2.07 -10.62 13.81
CA MET A 1 -2.84 -9.83 14.81
C MET A 1 -3.69 -8.79 14.06
N GLN A 2 -5.02 -8.85 14.15
CA GLN A 2 -5.93 -7.97 13.42
C GLN A 2 -5.90 -6.55 14.02
N LYS A 3 -5.83 -5.51 13.18
CA LYS A 3 -5.80 -4.11 13.67
C LYS A 3 -7.14 -3.73 14.31
N ARG A 4 -7.10 -2.90 15.37
CA ARG A 4 -8.30 -2.40 16.08
C ARG A 4 -9.29 -1.75 15.12
N LEU A 5 -10.59 -1.86 15.39
CA LEU A 5 -11.67 -1.37 14.53
C LEU A 5 -11.49 0.11 14.15
N ARG A 6 -11.13 0.98 15.10
CA ARG A 6 -10.84 2.40 14.86
C ARG A 6 -9.76 2.62 13.79
N GLU A 7 -8.68 1.84 13.82
CA GLU A 7 -7.61 1.94 12.82
C GLU A 7 -8.09 1.47 11.46
N ARG A 8 -8.88 0.39 11.41
CA ARG A 8 -9.46 -0.12 10.15
C ARG A 8 -10.37 0.94 9.52
N THR A 9 -11.27 1.54 10.30
CA THR A 9 -12.17 2.60 9.80
C THR A 9 -11.42 3.85 9.35
N ARG A 10 -10.37 4.26 10.07
CA ARG A 10 -9.54 5.39 9.64
C ARG A 10 -8.84 5.10 8.30
N ARG A 11 -8.31 3.90 8.12
CA ARG A 11 -7.63 3.48 6.88
C ARG A 11 -8.58 3.36 5.69
N LEU A 12 -9.86 3.03 5.91
CA LEU A 12 -10.88 3.00 4.85
C LEU A 12 -11.10 4.37 4.20
N ARG A 13 -10.80 5.49 4.88
CA ARG A 13 -10.92 6.84 4.30
C ARG A 13 -10.05 7.02 3.05
N PHE A 14 -8.90 6.35 3.00
CA PHE A 14 -7.98 6.40 1.87
C PHE A 14 -8.30 5.39 0.78
N TYR A 15 -9.33 4.56 0.92
CA TYR A 15 -9.58 3.46 -0.01
C TYR A 15 -9.82 3.95 -1.44
N ARG A 16 -10.60 5.02 -1.62
CA ARG A 16 -10.81 5.64 -2.93
C ARG A 16 -9.51 6.21 -3.51
N ALA A 17 -8.74 6.94 -2.71
CA ALA A 17 -7.46 7.51 -3.12
C ALA A 17 -6.42 6.41 -3.47
N ALA A 18 -6.44 5.29 -2.75
CA ALA A 18 -5.60 4.14 -3.03
C ALA A 18 -5.93 3.49 -4.36
N LEU A 19 -7.22 3.28 -4.67
CA LEU A 19 -7.64 2.75 -5.96
C LEU A 19 -7.24 3.67 -7.11
N ASP A 20 -7.35 4.99 -6.91
CA ASP A 20 -6.94 5.99 -7.89
C ASP A 20 -5.44 5.90 -8.21
N VAL A 21 -4.60 5.88 -7.16
CA VAL A 21 -3.14 5.67 -7.31
C VAL A 21 -2.84 4.35 -8.00
N LEU A 22 -3.48 3.25 -7.62
CA LEU A 22 -3.19 1.94 -8.23
C LEU A 22 -3.61 1.85 -9.69
N ARG A 23 -4.62 2.61 -10.14
CA ARG A 23 -5.08 2.62 -11.53
C ARG A 23 -4.29 3.55 -12.42
N HIS A 24 -3.84 4.69 -11.88
CA HIS A 24 -3.28 5.78 -12.67
C HIS A 24 -1.79 6.01 -12.42
N SER A 25 -1.19 5.41 -11.39
CA SER A 25 0.24 5.58 -11.11
C SER A 25 1.09 4.97 -12.21
N GLN A 26 1.78 5.84 -12.96
CA GLN A 26 2.89 5.47 -13.84
C GLN A 26 4.22 5.39 -13.10
N ILE A 27 4.25 5.83 -11.83
CA ILE A 27 5.44 5.79 -10.98
C ILE A 27 5.64 4.36 -10.47
N MET A 28 6.87 3.85 -10.59
CA MET A 28 7.21 2.54 -10.03
C MET A 28 7.11 2.57 -8.50
N PRO A 29 6.47 1.56 -7.88
CA PRO A 29 6.42 1.46 -6.44
C PRO A 29 7.80 1.16 -5.85
N GLU A 30 8.06 1.67 -4.66
CA GLU A 30 9.19 1.23 -3.85
C GLU A 30 8.95 -0.24 -3.51
N THR A 31 9.79 -1.13 -4.05
CA THR A 31 9.64 -2.57 -3.89
C THR A 31 10.72 -3.09 -2.96
N THR A 32 10.31 -3.66 -1.83
CA THR A 32 11.20 -4.28 -0.86
C THR A 32 10.95 -5.77 -0.80
N PHE A 33 12.01 -6.56 -0.69
CA PHE A 33 11.94 -8.00 -0.47
C PHE A 33 11.81 -8.28 1.03
N ASN A 34 11.02 -9.28 1.39
CA ASN A 34 11.03 -9.73 2.77
C ASN A 34 12.31 -10.55 3.00
N ALA A 35 13.11 -10.21 4.02
CA ALA A 35 14.39 -10.89 4.27
C ALA A 35 14.21 -12.39 4.56
N ASP A 36 13.10 -12.73 5.22
CA ASP A 36 12.75 -14.09 5.61
C ASP A 36 12.10 -14.91 4.48
N ASP A 37 11.53 -14.23 3.47
CA ASP A 37 10.85 -14.90 2.36
C ASP A 37 11.07 -14.15 1.04
N ARG A 38 12.04 -14.63 0.25
CA ARG A 38 12.43 -14.06 -1.05
C ARG A 38 11.33 -14.19 -2.11
N ASN A 39 10.30 -15.00 -1.88
CA ASN A 39 9.16 -15.11 -2.78
C ASN A 39 8.09 -14.05 -2.51
N VAL A 40 8.24 -13.26 -1.43
CA VAL A 40 7.32 -12.19 -1.08
C VAL A 40 7.93 -10.84 -1.41
N LEU A 41 7.27 -10.13 -2.32
CA LEU A 41 7.55 -8.72 -2.61
C LEU A 41 6.55 -7.83 -1.88
N LEU A 42 7.03 -6.70 -1.38
CA LEU A 42 6.20 -5.64 -0.81
C LEU A 42 6.37 -4.39 -1.66
N HIS A 43 5.32 -4.04 -2.39
CA HIS A 43 5.23 -2.82 -3.19
C HIS A 43 4.59 -1.72 -2.37
N ARG A 44 5.25 -0.56 -2.29
CA ARG A 44 4.75 0.64 -1.64
C ARG A 44 4.55 1.73 -2.70
N PHE A 45 3.30 2.13 -2.86
CA PHE A 45 2.93 3.29 -3.67
C PHE A 45 2.71 4.46 -2.73
N TYR A 46 3.28 5.61 -3.07
CA TYR A 46 3.07 6.85 -2.33
C TYR A 46 2.18 7.78 -3.13
N GLY A 47 1.25 8.43 -2.45
CA GLY A 47 0.35 9.40 -3.04
C GLY A 47 0.07 10.55 -2.09
N VAL A 48 -0.49 11.62 -2.63
CA VAL A 48 -0.92 12.80 -1.88
C VAL A 48 -2.39 13.04 -2.21
N THR A 49 -3.23 13.19 -1.20
CA THR A 49 -4.63 13.57 -1.42
C THR A 49 -4.72 15.04 -1.86
N LYS A 50 -5.88 15.46 -2.38
CA LYS A 50 -6.14 16.87 -2.71
C LYS A 50 -5.94 17.80 -1.50
N ASP A 51 -6.16 17.29 -0.29
CA ASP A 51 -5.98 18.02 0.98
C ASP A 51 -4.50 18.06 1.44
N GLY A 52 -3.56 17.57 0.63
CA GLY A 52 -2.13 17.55 0.97
C GLY A 52 -1.72 16.43 1.92
N ILE A 53 -2.57 15.43 2.15
CA ILE A 53 -2.27 14.31 3.06
C ILE A 53 -1.49 13.24 2.31
N TYR A 54 -0.28 12.95 2.78
CA TYR A 54 0.55 11.88 2.25
C TYR A 54 0.10 10.53 2.78
N PHE A 55 -0.13 9.59 1.87
CA PHE A 55 -0.49 8.22 2.19
C PHE A 55 0.36 7.22 1.41
N CYS A 56 0.49 6.03 2.00
CA CYS A 56 1.16 4.89 1.40
C CYS A 56 0.17 3.75 1.21
N VAL A 57 0.16 3.16 0.03
CA VAL A 57 -0.55 1.92 -0.30
C VAL A 57 0.47 0.80 -0.34
N GLN A 58 0.24 -0.24 0.45
CA GLN A 58 1.10 -1.41 0.52
C GLN A 58 0.41 -2.62 -0.11
N ILE A 59 1.06 -3.21 -1.10
CA ILE A 59 0.64 -4.43 -1.78
C ILE A 59 1.70 -5.50 -1.53
N LYS A 60 1.25 -6.70 -1.19
CA LYS A 60 2.08 -7.90 -1.14
C LYS A 60 1.93 -8.63 -2.46
N GLU A 61 3.03 -9.01 -3.09
CA GLU A 61 3.04 -9.91 -4.24
C GLU A 61 3.74 -11.21 -3.88
N ASP A 62 3.08 -12.33 -4.20
CA ASP A 62 3.70 -13.65 -4.20
C ASP A 62 4.32 -13.90 -5.58
N LYS A 63 5.64 -13.93 -5.64
CA LYS A 63 6.42 -14.09 -6.88
C LYS A 63 6.16 -15.43 -7.58
N ARG A 64 5.79 -16.48 -6.83
CA ARG A 64 5.56 -17.83 -7.38
C ARG A 64 4.25 -17.89 -8.16
N THR A 65 3.23 -17.19 -7.67
CA THR A 65 1.88 -17.21 -8.25
C THR A 65 1.53 -15.95 -9.02
N GLY A 66 2.30 -14.87 -8.87
CA GLY A 66 1.99 -13.53 -9.36
C GLY A 66 0.82 -12.87 -8.63
N ARG A 67 0.30 -13.49 -7.56
CA ARG A 67 -0.86 -12.99 -6.82
C ARG A 67 -0.48 -11.74 -6.04
N LYS A 68 -1.26 -10.68 -6.23
CA LYS A 68 -1.13 -9.39 -5.54
C LYS A 68 -2.28 -9.19 -4.56
N ASP A 69 -1.96 -9.02 -3.29
CA ASP A 69 -2.92 -8.76 -2.22
C ASP A 69 -2.71 -7.35 -1.66
N LEU A 70 -3.79 -6.56 -1.60
CA LEU A 70 -3.78 -5.25 -0.93
C LEU A 70 -3.65 -5.46 0.58
N MET A 71 -2.51 -5.07 1.14
CA MET A 71 -2.22 -5.30 2.57
C MET A 71 -2.78 -4.19 3.44
N SER A 72 -2.45 -2.93 3.13
CA SER A 72 -2.87 -1.80 3.93
C SER A 72 -2.71 -0.48 3.18
N VAL A 73 -3.53 0.50 3.55
CA VAL A 73 -3.35 1.91 3.23
C VAL A 73 -3.19 2.68 4.53
N PHE A 74 -2.23 3.59 4.63
CA PHE A 74 -2.00 4.35 5.87
C PHE A 74 -1.26 5.67 5.63
N ASP A 75 -1.44 6.60 6.57
CA ASP A 75 -0.78 7.90 6.58
C ASP A 75 0.75 7.72 6.68
N ARG A 76 1.47 8.19 5.66
CA ARG A 76 2.94 8.11 5.64
C ARG A 76 3.48 9.15 4.67
N LYS A 77 4.32 10.05 5.19
CA LYS A 77 5.15 10.91 4.35
C LYS A 77 6.24 10.08 3.67
N PRO A 78 6.56 10.32 2.39
CA PRO A 78 7.74 9.75 1.77
C PRO A 78 8.97 10.17 2.58
N ARG A 79 9.92 9.24 2.75
CA ARG A 79 11.19 9.49 3.45
C ARG A 79 12.19 10.15 2.53
#